data_AF-S7VGC6-F1
#
_entry.id   AF-S7VGC6-F1
#
_cell.length_a   1.000
_cell.length_b   1.000
_cell.length_c   1.000
_cell.angle_alpha   90.00
_cell.angle_beta   90.00
_cell.angle_gamma   90.00
#
_symmetry.space_group_name_H-M   'P 1'
#
loop_
_entity.id
_entity.type
_entity.pdbx_description
1 polymer ?
#
loop_
_entity_poly.entity_id
_entity_poly.type
_entity_poly.pdbx_seq_one_letter_code
_entity_poly.pdbx_strand_id
1 'polypeptide(L)'
;MVSFQWNTPDTVTEGFTFLSYNTMLFNNNWGNDNDIKITNSIKWAQENPSDIKCFQEFYQDFTTPSRNALKQISNNGAYEHAYFAANGNEKKKSYGIAIFSKFPIINSGKVFDNKRNNGAMFADIKINEDTIRVYNTHLESMNIKAADLDNLEGIKTNTVPPLEN
;
A
#
# COMPACT_ATOMS: atom_id res chain seq x y z
N MET A 1 10.57 16.74 17.35
CA MET A 1 9.18 17.21 17.27
C MET A 1 8.81 17.21 15.79
N VAL A 2 7.88 16.36 15.35
CA VAL A 2 7.35 16.41 13.98
C VAL A 2 6.12 17.31 14.04
N SER A 3 6.16 18.45 13.35
CA SER A 3 5.03 19.35 13.22
C SER A 3 4.38 19.14 11.86
N PHE A 4 3.08 18.84 11.84
CA PHE A 4 2.28 18.87 10.62
C PHE A 4 1.61 20.23 10.52
N GLN A 5 1.77 20.90 9.39
CA GLN A 5 1.09 22.16 9.10
C GLN A 5 0.09 21.89 7.98
N TRP A 6 -1.19 21.92 8.32
CA TRP A 6 -2.28 21.77 7.35
C TRP A 6 -2.58 23.13 6.75
N ASN A 7 -2.34 23.28 5.45
CA ASN A 7 -2.73 24.47 4.71
C ASN A 7 -4.16 24.23 4.22
N THR A 8 -5.15 24.66 5.00
CA THR A 8 -6.55 24.55 4.59
C THR A 8 -6.80 25.58 3.49
N PRO A 9 -7.19 25.18 2.27
CA PRO A 9 -7.46 26.15 1.23
C PRO A 9 -8.67 27.03 1.64
N ASP A 10 -8.60 28.32 1.33
CA ASP A 10 -9.70 29.28 1.61
C ASP A 10 -10.99 28.97 0.83
N THR A 11 -10.90 28.11 -0.19
CA THR A 11 -12.03 27.68 -1.03
C THR A 11 -12.10 26.16 -1.11
N VAL A 12 -13.30 25.59 -0.96
CA VAL A 12 -13.54 24.17 -1.26
C VAL A 12 -13.39 23.99 -2.77
N THR A 13 -12.27 23.45 -3.21
CA THR A 13 -12.07 23.04 -4.60
C THR A 13 -12.64 21.64 -4.80
N GLU A 14 -13.30 21.40 -5.93
CA GLU A 14 -13.59 20.04 -6.38
C GLU A 14 -12.27 19.26 -6.54
N GLY A 15 -12.24 18.05 -6.02
CA GLY A 15 -11.05 17.22 -6.00
C GLY A 15 -11.41 15.75 -5.83
N PHE A 16 -10.40 14.91 -5.78
CA PHE A 16 -10.54 13.47 -5.54
C PHE A 16 -9.85 13.09 -4.24
N THR A 17 -10.32 11.99 -3.66
CA THR A 17 -9.86 11.48 -2.37
C THR A 17 -8.85 10.37 -2.54
N PHE A 18 -7.86 10.35 -1.66
CA PHE A 18 -6.75 9.39 -1.70
C PHE A 18 -6.65 8.63 -0.38
N LEU A 19 -6.56 7.31 -0.44
CA LEU A 19 -6.24 6.45 0.69
C LEU A 19 -4.83 5.90 0.50
N SER A 20 -3.96 6.03 1.51
CA SER A 20 -2.74 5.23 1.64
C SER A 20 -2.82 4.44 2.93
N TYR A 21 -2.69 3.12 2.86
CA TYR A 21 -2.82 2.27 4.03
C TYR A 21 -1.97 1.01 3.93
N ASN A 22 -1.15 0.76 4.95
CA ASN A 22 -0.51 -0.53 5.12
C ASN A 22 -1.55 -1.50 5.69
N THR A 23 -1.93 -2.53 4.92
CA THR A 23 -3.02 -3.43 5.27
C THR A 23 -2.61 -4.56 6.20
N MET A 24 -1.31 -4.65 6.53
CA MET A 24 -0.78 -5.69 7.39
C MET A 24 -1.17 -7.09 6.88
N LEU A 25 -1.06 -7.29 5.56
CA LEU A 25 -1.46 -8.49 4.82
C LEU A 25 -2.93 -8.90 5.10
N PHE A 26 -3.80 -7.93 5.38
CA PHE A 26 -5.18 -8.13 5.78
C PHE A 26 -5.34 -9.11 6.96
N ASN A 27 -4.46 -9.01 7.97
CA ASN A 27 -4.43 -9.92 9.13
C ASN A 27 -4.07 -11.38 8.82
N ASN A 28 -3.50 -11.68 7.65
CA ASN A 28 -3.10 -13.03 7.23
C ASN A 28 -1.72 -13.47 7.78
N ASN A 29 -1.35 -13.07 9.02
CA ASN A 29 0.06 -13.05 9.43
C ASN A 29 0.55 -14.13 10.40
N TRP A 30 -0.30 -14.93 11.05
CA TRP A 30 0.17 -15.68 12.23
C TRP A 30 -0.54 -17.01 12.54
N GLY A 31 -0.61 -17.93 11.59
CA GLY A 31 -0.87 -19.36 11.87
C GLY A 31 -2.24 -19.74 12.47
N ASN A 32 -3.02 -18.75 12.92
CA ASN A 32 -4.42 -18.83 13.28
C ASN A 32 -5.17 -17.94 12.29
N ASP A 33 -5.32 -18.43 11.07
CA ASP A 33 -6.14 -17.83 10.02
C ASP A 33 -7.57 -17.65 10.55
N ASN A 34 -7.86 -16.48 11.12
CA ASN A 34 -9.20 -16.11 11.47
C ASN A 34 -9.84 -15.53 10.20
N ASP A 35 -10.51 -16.40 9.44
CA ASP A 35 -11.20 -16.03 8.20
C ASP A 35 -12.06 -14.78 8.35
N ILE A 36 -12.72 -14.61 9.50
CA ILE A 36 -13.56 -13.44 9.79
C ILE A 36 -12.72 -12.16 9.82
N LYS A 37 -11.54 -12.17 10.46
CA LYS A 37 -10.65 -11.00 10.47
C LYS A 37 -10.15 -10.66 9.08
N ILE A 38 -9.71 -11.66 8.32
CA ILE A 38 -9.18 -11.47 6.97
C ILE A 38 -10.26 -10.87 6.05
N THR A 39 -11.42 -11.52 6.01
CA THR A 39 -12.56 -11.07 5.20
C THR A 39 -13.08 -9.70 5.61
N ASN A 40 -13.16 -9.41 6.91
CA ASN A 40 -13.57 -8.08 7.38
C ASN A 40 -12.56 -6.99 6.99
N SER A 41 -11.25 -7.26 7.03
CA SER A 41 -10.24 -6.30 6.60
C SER A 41 -10.27 -6.03 5.10
N ILE A 42 -10.48 -7.08 4.28
CA ILE A 42 -10.68 -6.92 2.83
C ILE A 42 -11.97 -6.13 2.56
N LYS A 43 -13.05 -6.45 3.27
CA LYS A 43 -14.34 -5.76 3.15
C LYS A 43 -14.23 -4.28 3.51
N TRP A 44 -13.53 -3.93 4.58
CA TRP A 44 -13.26 -2.53 4.94
C TRP A 44 -12.53 -1.78 3.81
N ALA A 45 -11.50 -2.41 3.21
CA ALA A 45 -10.77 -1.82 2.09
C ALA A 45 -11.66 -1.64 0.84
N GLN A 46 -12.57 -2.58 0.59
CA GLN A 46 -13.59 -2.48 -0.46
C GLN A 46 -14.55 -1.31 -0.20
N GLU A 47 -15.12 -1.24 1.01
CA GLU A 47 -16.16 -0.27 1.40
C GLU A 47 -15.65 1.16 1.58
N ASN A 48 -14.34 1.36 1.75
CA ASN A 48 -13.75 2.69 1.80
C ASN A 48 -14.09 3.49 0.52
N PRO A 49 -14.57 4.75 0.63
CA PRO A 49 -15.10 5.49 -0.52
C PRO A 49 -14.03 6.22 -1.36
N SER A 50 -12.75 6.16 -0.98
CA SER A 50 -11.69 6.93 -1.63
C SER A 50 -11.57 6.63 -3.13
N ASP A 51 -11.37 7.66 -3.94
CA ASP A 51 -11.31 7.55 -5.40
C ASP A 51 -10.05 6.82 -5.88
N ILE A 52 -8.94 7.00 -5.17
CA ILE A 52 -7.69 6.26 -5.38
C ILE A 52 -7.27 5.62 -4.05
N LYS A 53 -6.92 4.33 -4.08
CA LYS A 53 -6.50 3.56 -2.91
C LYS A 53 -5.13 2.91 -3.15
N CYS A 54 -4.16 3.25 -2.31
CA CYS A 54 -2.82 2.67 -2.30
C CYS A 54 -2.66 1.79 -1.07
N PHE A 55 -2.34 0.52 -1.30
CA PHE A 55 -2.13 -0.44 -0.23
C PHE A 55 -0.70 -0.93 -0.21
N GLN A 56 -0.08 -0.86 0.98
CA GLN A 56 1.17 -1.56 1.28
C GLN A 56 0.86 -2.87 2.02
N GLU A 57 1.79 -3.82 1.98
CA GLU A 57 1.57 -5.16 2.56
C GLU A 57 0.26 -5.80 2.06
N PHE A 58 -0.04 -5.63 0.77
CA PHE A 58 -1.25 -6.15 0.17
C PHE A 58 -1.16 -7.67 -0.02
N TYR A 59 -2.00 -8.43 0.68
CA TYR A 59 -2.13 -9.88 0.46
C TYR A 59 -3.17 -10.18 -0.62
N GLN A 60 -2.79 -11.03 -1.57
CA GLN A 60 -3.64 -11.52 -2.63
C GLN A 60 -3.71 -13.06 -2.59
N ASP A 61 -4.92 -13.59 -2.65
CA ASP A 61 -5.19 -15.03 -2.70
C ASP A 61 -6.17 -15.37 -3.83
N PHE A 62 -5.65 -15.91 -4.95
CA PHE A 62 -6.46 -16.41 -6.06
C PHE A 62 -7.06 -17.80 -5.82
N THR A 63 -6.62 -18.51 -4.77
CA THR A 63 -7.04 -19.88 -4.47
C THR A 63 -8.26 -19.95 -3.56
N THR A 64 -8.59 -18.87 -2.87
CA THR A 64 -9.74 -18.77 -1.97
C THR A 64 -10.63 -17.59 -2.35
N PRO A 65 -11.83 -17.81 -2.92
CA PRO A 65 -12.68 -16.73 -3.43
C PRO A 65 -12.99 -15.61 -2.42
N SER A 66 -13.21 -15.95 -1.15
CA SER A 66 -13.46 -14.99 -0.06
C SER A 66 -12.22 -14.18 0.35
N ARG A 67 -11.03 -14.57 -0.11
CA ARG A 67 -9.75 -13.88 0.16
C ARG A 67 -9.13 -13.28 -1.12
N ASN A 68 -9.84 -13.33 -2.25
CA ASN A 68 -9.41 -12.68 -3.47
C ASN A 68 -9.61 -11.15 -3.35
N ALA A 69 -8.64 -10.49 -2.73
CA ALA A 69 -8.68 -9.08 -2.39
C ALA A 69 -8.75 -8.19 -3.62
N LEU A 70 -7.99 -8.50 -4.69
CA LEU A 70 -8.07 -7.78 -5.96
C LEU A 70 -9.49 -7.77 -6.51
N LYS A 71 -10.14 -8.94 -6.58
CA LYS A 71 -11.52 -9.04 -7.09
C LYS A 71 -12.53 -8.27 -6.22
N GLN A 72 -12.42 -8.41 -4.89
CA GLN A 72 -13.35 -7.77 -3.97
C GLN A 72 -13.22 -6.24 -3.98
N ILE A 73 -12.00 -5.72 -3.87
CA ILE A 73 -11.75 -4.28 -3.81
C ILE A 73 -12.00 -3.61 -5.17
N SER A 74 -11.81 -4.32 -6.29
CA SER A 74 -12.22 -3.85 -7.62
C SER A 74 -13.74 -3.60 -7.73
N ASN A 75 -14.52 -4.13 -6.79
CA ASN A 75 -15.96 -3.88 -6.64
C ASN A 75 -16.74 -3.98 -7.97
N ASN A 76 -16.66 -5.14 -8.62
CA ASN A 76 -17.28 -5.42 -9.91
C ASN A 76 -16.84 -4.47 -11.05
N GLY A 77 -15.58 -4.01 -11.02
CA GLY A 77 -15.01 -3.14 -12.04
C GLY A 77 -15.22 -1.65 -11.77
N ALA A 78 -15.80 -1.27 -10.63
CA ALA A 78 -15.88 0.13 -10.21
C ALA A 78 -14.50 0.72 -9.87
N TYR A 79 -13.49 -0.12 -9.64
CA TYR A 79 -12.09 0.29 -9.54
C TYR A 79 -11.23 -0.52 -10.50
N GLU A 80 -10.48 0.16 -11.36
CA GLU A 80 -9.31 -0.41 -12.02
C GLU A 80 -8.18 -0.60 -11.00
N HIS A 81 -7.27 -1.54 -11.27
CA HIS A 81 -6.16 -1.79 -10.36
C HIS A 81 -4.87 -2.16 -11.08
N ALA A 82 -3.76 -1.78 -10.44
CA ALA A 82 -2.43 -2.29 -10.73
C ALA A 82 -1.90 -2.97 -9.48
N TYR A 83 -1.31 -4.15 -9.63
CA TYR A 83 -0.75 -4.93 -8.54
C TYR A 83 0.68 -5.35 -8.86
N PHE A 84 1.58 -5.10 -7.91
CA PHE A 84 2.93 -5.63 -7.95
C PHE A 84 3.12 -6.61 -6.79
N ALA A 85 3.35 -7.88 -7.11
CA ALA A 85 3.71 -8.89 -6.13
C ALA A 85 5.21 -8.80 -5.81
N ALA A 86 5.54 -8.49 -4.56
CA ALA A 86 6.92 -8.46 -4.09
C ALA A 86 7.42 -9.86 -3.69
N ASN A 87 6.51 -10.75 -3.28
CA ASN A 87 6.83 -12.10 -2.80
C ASN A 87 5.65 -13.06 -2.99
N GLY A 88 5.94 -14.36 -2.97
CA GLY A 88 4.98 -15.45 -3.16
C GLY A 88 4.79 -15.85 -4.62
N ASN A 89 3.67 -16.52 -4.91
CA ASN A 89 3.31 -16.95 -6.24
C ASN A 89 2.16 -16.09 -6.77
N GLU A 90 2.45 -15.25 -7.76
CA GLU A 90 1.52 -14.30 -8.39
C GLU A 90 0.22 -14.93 -8.91
N LYS A 91 0.24 -16.23 -9.24
CA LYS A 91 -0.94 -16.96 -9.74
C LYS A 91 -1.70 -17.68 -8.63
N LYS A 92 -1.19 -17.68 -7.40
CA LYS A 92 -1.79 -18.34 -6.23
C LYS A 92 -1.91 -17.35 -5.09
N LYS A 93 -0.89 -17.28 -4.23
CA LYS A 93 -0.84 -16.49 -3.01
C LYS A 93 0.41 -15.63 -3.06
N SER A 94 0.24 -14.32 -2.99
CA SER A 94 1.33 -13.36 -3.07
C SER A 94 1.08 -12.16 -2.17
N TYR A 95 2.17 -11.48 -1.83
CA TYR A 95 2.15 -10.27 -1.02
C TYR A 95 2.91 -9.17 -1.76
N GLY A 96 2.43 -7.93 -1.68
CA GLY A 96 3.07 -6.83 -2.39
C GLY A 96 2.41 -5.49 -2.14
N ILE A 97 2.30 -4.69 -3.20
CA ILE A 97 1.69 -3.35 -3.16
C ILE A 97 0.67 -3.23 -4.29
N ALA A 98 -0.41 -2.50 -4.04
CA ALA A 98 -1.50 -2.34 -4.99
C ALA A 98 -1.97 -0.88 -5.08
N ILE A 99 -2.41 -0.48 -6.26
CA ILE A 99 -3.09 0.79 -6.52
C ILE A 99 -4.45 0.47 -7.14
N PHE A 100 -5.52 1.01 -6.58
CA PHE A 100 -6.87 0.97 -7.13
C PHE A 100 -7.33 2.38 -7.48
N SER A 101 -8.07 2.55 -8.56
CA SER A 101 -8.61 3.85 -8.97
C SER A 101 -10.01 3.70 -9.59
N LYS A 102 -10.93 4.62 -9.24
CA LYS A 102 -12.20 4.78 -9.98
C LYS A 102 -11.99 5.37 -11.38
N PHE A 103 -10.82 5.98 -11.61
CA PHE A 103 -10.44 6.57 -12.89
C PHE A 103 -9.57 5.58 -13.68
N PRO A 104 -9.50 5.70 -15.02
CA PRO A 104 -8.70 4.79 -15.84
C PRO A 104 -7.21 4.83 -15.51
N ILE A 105 -6.61 3.65 -15.32
CA ILE A 105 -5.17 3.45 -15.20
C ILE A 105 -4.62 3.16 -16.60
N ILE A 106 -3.98 4.17 -17.20
CA ILE A 106 -3.52 4.08 -18.59
C ILE A 106 -2.11 3.51 -18.73
N ASN A 107 -1.34 3.51 -17.64
CA ASN A 107 -0.01 2.89 -17.57
C ASN A 107 0.34 2.59 -16.11
N SER A 108 1.12 1.55 -15.87
CA SER A 108 1.60 1.24 -14.52
C SER A 108 2.91 0.46 -14.60
N GLY A 109 3.68 0.49 -13.52
CA GLY A 109 4.94 -0.22 -13.51
C GLY A 109 5.58 -0.29 -12.13
N LYS A 110 6.54 -1.20 -12.01
CA LYS A 110 7.42 -1.29 -10.85
C LYS A 110 8.53 -0.24 -10.97
N VAL A 111 8.78 0.47 -9.88
CA VAL A 111 9.93 1.38 -9.75
C VAL A 111 11.13 0.62 -9.21
N PHE A 112 10.98 -0.07 -8.06
CA PHE A 112 12.01 -0.94 -7.48
C PHE A 112 11.41 -1.97 -6.51
N ASP A 113 12.18 -3.00 -6.17
CA ASP A 113 11.94 -3.90 -5.05
C ASP A 113 13.25 -4.30 -4.36
N ASN A 114 13.19 -4.73 -3.10
CA ASN A 114 14.32 -5.32 -2.37
C ASN A 114 14.18 -6.84 -2.19
N LYS A 115 13.17 -7.48 -2.82
CA LYS A 115 12.77 -8.89 -2.64
C LYS A 115 12.45 -9.30 -1.19
N ARG A 116 12.22 -8.35 -0.28
CA ARG A 116 11.89 -8.55 1.14
C ARG A 116 10.58 -7.85 1.55
N ASN A 117 9.65 -7.73 0.60
CA ASN A 117 8.34 -7.07 0.74
C ASN A 117 8.35 -5.53 0.67
N ASN A 118 9.50 -4.90 0.45
CA ASN A 118 9.60 -3.45 0.22
C ASN A 118 9.80 -3.16 -1.27
N GLY A 119 9.29 -2.02 -1.69
CA GLY A 119 9.33 -1.62 -3.09
C GLY A 119 8.47 -0.39 -3.36
N ALA A 120 8.49 0.02 -4.61
CA ALA A 120 7.63 1.08 -5.09
C ALA A 120 7.06 0.72 -6.46
N MET A 121 5.81 1.12 -6.71
CA MET A 121 5.15 1.04 -8.00
C MET A 121 4.54 2.38 -8.35
N PHE A 122 4.26 2.59 -9.64
CA PHE A 122 3.51 3.74 -10.10
C PHE A 122 2.28 3.33 -10.91
N ALA A 123 1.29 4.22 -10.97
CA ALA A 123 0.17 4.19 -11.89
C ALA A 123 -0.05 5.59 -12.48
N ASP A 124 -0.15 5.68 -13.80
CA ASP A 124 -0.62 6.84 -14.53
C ASP A 124 -2.14 6.76 -14.62
N ILE A 125 -2.82 7.72 -14.01
CA ILE A 125 -4.27 7.76 -13.84
C ILE A 125 -4.81 8.95 -14.63
N LYS A 126 -5.69 8.67 -15.60
CA LYS A 126 -6.34 9.71 -16.40
C LYS A 126 -7.52 10.30 -15.62
N ILE A 127 -7.45 11.58 -15.26
CA ILE A 127 -8.51 12.31 -14.56
C ILE A 127 -8.97 13.45 -15.46
N ASN A 128 -10.23 13.40 -15.89
CA ASN A 128 -10.77 14.30 -16.91
C ASN A 128 -9.88 14.26 -18.19
N GLU A 129 -9.31 15.39 -18.59
CA GLU A 129 -8.46 15.53 -19.78
C GLU A 129 -6.95 15.43 -19.50
N ASP A 130 -6.55 15.24 -18.23
CA ASP A 130 -5.14 15.19 -17.84
C ASP A 130 -4.76 13.86 -17.15
N THR A 131 -3.47 13.65 -16.92
CA THR A 131 -2.93 12.43 -16.30
C THR A 131 -2.06 12.78 -15.09
N ILE A 132 -2.35 12.14 -13.97
CA ILE A 132 -1.46 12.18 -12.80
C ILE A 132 -0.69 10.88 -12.68
N ARG A 133 0.55 10.93 -12.19
CA ARG A 133 1.28 9.73 -11.77
C ARG A 133 1.24 9.59 -10.26
N VAL A 134 0.73 8.46 -9.80
CA VAL A 134 0.70 8.08 -8.39
C VAL A 134 1.84 7.11 -8.11
N TYR A 135 2.63 7.37 -7.07
CA TYR A 135 3.63 6.44 -6.56
C TYR A 135 3.15 5.83 -5.23
N ASN A 136 3.05 4.51 -5.19
CA ASN A 136 2.82 3.76 -3.96
C ASN A 136 4.14 3.16 -3.51
N THR A 137 4.59 3.49 -2.30
CA THR A 137 5.89 3.08 -1.76
C THR A 137 5.73 2.36 -0.44
N HIS A 138 6.45 1.27 -0.27
CA HIS A 138 6.64 0.56 0.99
C HIS A 138 8.15 0.46 1.22
N LEU A 139 8.71 1.36 2.02
CA LEU A 139 10.14 1.42 2.30
C LEU A 139 10.52 0.47 3.44
N GLU A 140 11.80 0.15 3.54
CA GLU A 140 12.35 -0.65 4.64
C GLU A 140 12.07 0.04 5.99
N SER A 141 11.61 -0.74 6.97
CA SER A 141 11.41 -0.22 8.31
C SER A 141 12.76 0.13 8.95
N MET A 142 12.81 1.17 9.78
CA MET A 142 14.05 1.58 10.44
C MET A 142 14.52 0.61 11.53
N ASN A 143 13.76 -0.46 11.82
CA ASN A 143 14.02 -1.45 12.88
C ASN A 143 14.37 -0.83 14.26
N ILE A 144 13.88 0.37 14.54
CA ILE A 144 14.09 1.04 15.84
C ILE A 144 13.24 0.30 16.87
N LYS A 145 13.90 -0.33 17.84
CA LYS A 145 13.17 -0.99 18.94
C LYS A 145 12.63 0.10 19.84
N ALA A 146 11.39 -0.07 20.32
CA ALA A 146 10.77 0.90 21.22
C ALA A 146 11.61 1.17 22.48
N ALA A 147 12.35 0.16 22.98
CA ALA A 147 13.27 0.31 24.10
C ALA A 147 14.47 1.25 23.82
N ASP A 148 14.82 1.45 22.55
CA ASP A 148 15.92 2.34 22.15
C ASP A 148 15.47 3.81 22.09
N LEU A 149 14.15 4.09 22.11
CA LEU A 149 13.59 5.45 22.10
C LEU A 149 13.77 6.19 23.42
N ASP A 150 13.95 5.46 24.54
CA ASP A 150 14.23 6.04 25.86
C ASP A 150 15.70 6.50 25.99
N ASN A 151 16.59 6.04 25.09
CA ASN A 151 18.01 6.38 25.05
C ASN A 151 18.35 7.16 23.76
N LEU A 152 18.03 8.45 23.76
CA LEU A 152 18.24 9.37 22.63
C LEU A 152 19.70 9.44 22.14
N GLU A 153 20.69 9.11 22.99
CA GLU A 153 22.10 9.05 22.58
C GLU A 153 22.43 7.82 21.72
N GLY A 154 21.75 6.68 21.94
CA GLY A 154 21.97 5.43 21.18
C GLY A 154 21.34 5.44 19.78
N ILE A 155 20.40 6.34 19.51
CA ILE A 155 19.77 6.49 18.19
C ILE A 155 20.71 7.16 17.18
N LYS A 156 21.67 7.97 17.64
CA LYS A 156 22.62 8.67 16.75
C LYS A 156 23.64 7.75 16.08
N THR A 157 23.85 6.53 16.57
CA THR A 157 24.94 5.65 16.13
C THR A 157 24.55 4.63 15.06
N ASN A 158 23.27 4.51 14.69
CA ASN A 158 22.84 3.63 13.59
C ASN A 158 22.92 4.33 12.22
N THR A 159 23.99 5.06 11.96
CA THR A 159 24.33 5.51 10.61
C THR A 159 24.95 4.33 9.85
N VAL A 160 24.40 4.05 8.67
CA VAL A 160 24.88 3.08 7.68
C VAL A 160 26.42 3.10 7.63
N PRO A 161 27.12 1.97 7.81
CA PRO A 161 28.58 1.95 7.66
C PRO A 161 28.93 2.40 6.23
N PRO A 162 29.99 3.21 6.04
CA PRO A 162 30.37 3.67 4.71
C PRO A 162 30.66 2.46 3.82
N LEU A 163 30.23 2.55 2.56
CA LEU A 163 30.48 1.53 1.54
C LEU A 163 32.00 1.30 1.45
N GLU A 164 32.45 0.09 1.76
CA GLU A 164 33.82 -0.34 1.46
C GLU A 164 33.97 -0.46 -0.07
N ASN A 165 35.08 0.07 -0.59
CA ASN A 165 35.42 0.15 -2.01
C ASN A 165 35.60 -1.22 -2.69
#